data_AF-A0AA87RBQ8-F1
#
_entry.id   AF-A0AA87RBQ8-F1
#
_cell.length_a   1.000
_cell.length_b   1.000
_cell.length_c   1.000
_cell.angle_alpha   90.00
_cell.angle_beta   90.00
_cell.angle_gamma   90.00
#
_symmetry.space_group_name_H-M   'P 1'
#
loop_
_entity.id
_entity.type
_entity.pdbx_description
1 polymer ?
#
loop_
_entity_poly.entity_id
_entity_poly.type
_entity_poly.pdbx_seq_one_letter_code
_entity_poly.pdbx_strand_id
1 'polypeptide(L)'
;MPKASSNPTQRPKRRAPQPAPETRSGRDAFERILAVGVVVFAAIAVLGFAATLLHVAFRDGNPFFAGVAWQYAYWLPLLALPIMIVLIVTLIISSARGKARTHRA
;
A
#
# COMPACT_ATOMS: atom_id res chain seq x y z
N MET A 1 -24.90 -42.75 -44.09
CA MET A 1 -25.19 -43.12 -42.68
C MET A 1 -23.89 -43.56 -42.00
N PRO A 2 -23.76 -43.31 -40.69
CA PRO A 2 -22.60 -42.68 -40.03
C PRO A 2 -21.45 -43.67 -39.76
N LYS A 3 -20.23 -43.21 -39.50
CA LYS A 3 -19.76 -43.07 -38.11
C LYS A 3 -18.64 -42.03 -38.03
N ALA A 4 -18.93 -41.00 -37.24
CA ALA A 4 -17.99 -40.02 -36.76
C ALA A 4 -16.80 -40.72 -36.09
N SER A 5 -15.58 -40.34 -36.50
CA SER A 5 -14.35 -40.63 -35.78
C SER A 5 -14.40 -39.88 -34.44
N SER A 6 -14.98 -40.55 -33.43
CA SER A 6 -14.94 -40.10 -32.05
C SER A 6 -13.52 -40.33 -31.54
N ASN A 7 -12.67 -39.30 -31.66
CA ASN A 7 -11.30 -39.31 -31.16
C ASN A 7 -11.29 -39.61 -29.64
N PRO A 8 -10.74 -40.75 -29.20
CA PRO A 8 -10.81 -41.18 -27.80
C PRO A 8 -9.78 -40.51 -26.89
N THR A 9 -9.04 -39.50 -27.37
CA THR A 9 -7.98 -38.81 -26.60
C THR A 9 -8.38 -37.48 -25.98
N GLN A 10 -9.62 -37.00 -26.14
CA GLN A 10 -10.13 -35.91 -25.32
C GLN A 10 -10.49 -36.40 -23.91
N ARG A 11 -9.46 -36.78 -23.15
CA ARG A 11 -9.54 -36.87 -21.70
C ARG A 11 -9.92 -35.46 -21.22
N PRO A 12 -11.10 -35.25 -20.63
CA PRO A 12 -11.43 -33.94 -20.08
C PRO A 12 -10.34 -33.62 -19.08
N LYS A 13 -9.60 -32.54 -19.36
CA LYS A 13 -8.53 -32.03 -18.50
C LYS A 13 -9.17 -31.79 -17.13
N ARG A 14 -8.98 -32.75 -16.22
CA ARG A 14 -9.51 -32.74 -14.86
C ARG A 14 -9.16 -31.36 -14.31
N ARG A 15 -10.16 -30.50 -14.19
CA ARG A 15 -9.99 -29.14 -13.68
C ARG A 15 -9.23 -29.31 -12.38
N ALA A 16 -8.00 -28.80 -12.33
CA ALA A 16 -7.22 -28.83 -11.10
C ALA A 16 -8.14 -28.31 -10.00
N PRO A 17 -8.19 -28.96 -8.82
CA PRO A 17 -8.98 -28.44 -7.71
C PRO A 17 -8.62 -26.96 -7.57
N GLN A 18 -9.61 -26.09 -7.79
CA GLN A 18 -9.44 -24.68 -7.48
C GLN A 18 -8.98 -24.65 -6.03
N PRO A 19 -7.79 -24.10 -5.70
CA PRO A 19 -7.37 -24.00 -4.31
C PRO A 19 -8.54 -23.33 -3.59
N ALA A 20 -9.04 -23.99 -2.55
CA ALA A 20 -10.14 -23.51 -1.73
C ALA A 20 -9.88 -22.02 -1.44
N PRO A 21 -10.91 -21.14 -1.48
CA PRO A 21 -10.70 -19.71 -1.32
C PRO A 21 -9.81 -19.50 -0.10
N GLU A 22 -8.57 -19.06 -0.35
CA GLU A 22 -7.61 -18.79 0.72
C GLU A 22 -8.37 -17.91 1.71
N THR A 23 -8.48 -18.42 2.94
CA THR A 23 -9.09 -17.66 4.02
C THR A 23 -8.24 -16.41 4.16
N ARG A 24 -8.70 -15.30 3.56
CA ARG A 24 -8.04 -13.99 3.62
C ARG A 24 -7.70 -13.76 5.07
N SER A 25 -6.42 -13.93 5.37
CA SER A 25 -5.95 -14.01 6.73
C SER A 25 -6.10 -12.63 7.33
N GLY A 26 -6.39 -12.51 8.63
CA GLY A 26 -6.34 -11.21 9.33
C GLY A 26 -5.00 -10.49 9.10
N ARG A 27 -3.95 -11.25 8.76
CA ARG A 27 -2.67 -10.74 8.29
C ARG A 27 -2.72 -9.98 6.96
N ASP A 28 -3.45 -10.46 5.96
CA ASP A 28 -3.57 -9.77 4.66
C ASP A 28 -4.29 -8.44 4.84
N ALA A 29 -5.31 -8.42 5.71
CA ALA A 29 -6.00 -7.19 6.09
C ALA A 29 -5.04 -6.22 6.82
N PHE A 30 -4.23 -6.72 7.76
CA PHE A 30 -3.23 -5.91 8.47
C PHE A 30 -2.16 -5.33 7.54
N GLU A 31 -1.59 -6.14 6.64
CA GLU A 31 -0.62 -5.67 5.65
C GLU A 31 -1.24 -4.63 4.71
N ARG A 32 -2.52 -4.80 4.33
CA ARG A 32 -3.24 -3.82 3.52
C ARG A 32 -3.47 -2.50 4.26
N ILE A 33 -3.82 -2.53 5.55
CA ILE A 33 -3.98 -1.34 6.38
C ILE A 33 -2.65 -0.60 6.51
N LEU A 34 -1.56 -1.31 6.79
CA LEU A 34 -0.21 -0.74 6.83
C LEU A 34 0.16 -0.07 5.51
N ALA A 35 -0.05 -0.76 4.38
CA ALA A 35 0.25 -0.22 3.05
C ALA A 35 -0.57 1.04 2.74
N VAL A 36 -1.87 1.04 3.06
CA VAL A 36 -2.71 2.24 2.93
C VAL A 36 -2.19 3.35 3.82
N GLY A 37 -1.81 3.05 5.07
CA GLY A 37 -1.20 4.00 5.98
C GLY A 37 0.05 4.65 5.40
N VAL A 38 0.97 3.86 4.84
CA VAL A 38 2.18 4.37 4.18
C VAL A 38 1.83 5.39 3.08
N VAL A 39 0.88 5.05 2.20
CA VAL A 39 0.46 5.94 1.11
C VAL A 39 -0.15 7.23 1.65
N VAL A 40 -1.00 7.14 2.66
CA VAL A 40 -1.64 8.30 3.29
C VAL A 40 -0.60 9.22 3.92
N PHE A 41 0.32 8.68 4.74
CA PHE A 41 1.36 9.50 5.37
C PHE A 41 2.37 10.06 4.36
N ALA A 42 2.68 9.33 3.28
CA ALA A 42 3.48 9.85 2.19
C ALA A 42 2.81 11.07 1.53
N ALA A 43 1.51 10.96 1.20
CA ALA A 43 0.75 12.06 0.62
C ALA A 43 0.70 13.27 1.56
N ILE A 44 0.45 13.04 2.85
CA ILE A 44 0.47 14.10 3.88
C ILE A 44 1.84 14.79 3.93
N ALA A 45 2.94 14.03 3.92
CA ALA A 45 4.29 14.59 3.96
C ALA A 45 4.57 15.45 2.73
N VAL A 46 4.23 14.95 1.52
CA VAL A 46 4.43 15.68 0.27
C VAL A 46 3.60 16.97 0.22
N LEU A 47 2.32 16.89 0.58
CA LEU A 47 1.44 18.06 0.61
C LEU A 47 1.88 19.08 1.66
N GLY A 48 2.26 18.61 2.86
CA GLY A 48 2.79 19.48 3.91
C GLY A 48 4.09 20.18 3.50
N PHE A 49 5.00 19.46 2.85
CA PHE A 49 6.22 20.04 2.30
C PHE A 49 5.93 21.07 1.20
N ALA A 50 5.04 20.75 0.25
CA ALA A 50 4.63 21.68 -0.79
C ALA A 50 3.97 22.96 -0.23
N ALA A 51 3.09 22.81 0.78
CA ALA A 51 2.48 23.92 1.48
C ALA A 51 3.52 24.78 2.21
N THR A 52 4.56 24.15 2.77
CA THR A 52 5.68 24.85 3.41
C THR A 52 6.46 25.70 2.40
N LEU A 53 6.76 25.15 1.22
CA LEU A 53 7.42 25.90 0.14
C LEU A 53 6.56 27.08 -0.31
N LEU A 54 5.25 26.88 -0.45
CA LEU A 54 4.33 27.93 -0.86
C LEU A 54 4.27 29.07 0.17
N HIS A 55 4.21 28.72 1.46
CA HIS A 55 4.29 29.71 2.53
C HIS A 55 5.57 30.53 2.46
N VAL A 56 6.73 29.88 2.36
CA VAL A 56 8.02 30.59 2.28
C VAL A 56 8.10 31.49 1.04
N ALA A 57 7.62 31.02 -0.11
CA ALA A 57 7.69 31.75 -1.36
C ALA A 57 6.80 33.01 -1.37
N PHE A 58 5.65 32.98 -0.71
CA PHE A 58 4.64 34.05 -0.78
C PHE A 58 4.44 34.83 0.52
N ARG A 59 5.15 34.49 1.60
CA ARG A 59 5.02 35.11 2.93
C ARG A 59 5.11 36.63 2.90
N ASP A 60 6.06 37.19 2.15
CA ASP A 60 6.33 38.63 2.15
C ASP A 60 5.45 39.42 1.17
N GLY A 61 4.86 38.73 0.18
CA GLY A 61 4.06 39.35 -0.89
C GLY A 61 2.55 39.22 -0.71
N ASN A 62 2.09 38.37 0.20
CA ASN A 62 0.67 38.11 0.39
C ASN A 62 0.33 37.83 1.87
N PRO A 63 -0.52 38.65 2.51
CA PRO A 63 -0.85 38.54 3.94
C PRO A 63 -1.56 37.24 4.31
N PHE A 64 -2.20 36.55 3.35
CA PHE A 64 -2.77 35.22 3.57
C PHE A 64 -1.70 34.21 4.00
N PHE A 65 -0.50 34.30 3.42
CA PHE A 65 0.61 33.44 3.77
C PHE A 65 1.30 33.86 5.05
N ALA A 66 1.19 35.12 5.51
CA ALA A 66 1.77 35.55 6.78
C ALA A 66 1.07 34.98 8.03
N GLY A 67 -0.07 34.30 7.88
CA GLY A 67 -0.86 33.78 9.00
C GLY A 67 -0.20 32.62 9.77
N VAL A 68 -0.47 32.55 11.08
CA VAL A 68 0.03 31.50 11.99
C VAL A 68 -0.38 30.07 11.57
N ALA A 69 -1.50 29.91 10.87
CA ALA A 69 -1.96 28.59 10.41
C ALA A 69 -0.94 27.87 9.50
N TRP A 70 -0.09 28.62 8.78
CA TRP A 70 0.94 28.02 7.94
C TRP A 70 2.08 27.37 8.73
N GLN A 71 2.21 27.67 10.03
CA GLN A 71 3.16 26.99 10.89
C GLN A 71 2.88 25.48 10.95
N TYR A 72 1.60 25.07 10.90
CA TYR A 72 1.24 23.65 10.89
C TYR A 72 1.72 22.91 9.63
N ALA A 73 1.91 23.62 8.51
CA ALA A 73 2.48 23.04 7.29
C ALA A 73 3.90 22.49 7.52
N TYR A 74 4.69 23.12 8.40
CA TYR A 74 6.03 22.65 8.77
C TYR A 74 5.99 21.38 9.62
N TRP A 75 5.00 21.26 10.52
CA TRP A 75 4.87 20.10 11.40
C TRP A 75 4.41 18.84 10.67
N LEU A 76 3.57 19.01 9.64
CA LEU A 76 3.01 17.92 8.84
C LEU A 76 4.08 16.94 8.30
N PRO A 77 5.10 17.37 7.52
CA PRO A 77 6.14 16.47 7.03
C PRO A 77 7.04 15.95 8.15
N LEU A 78 7.32 16.78 9.16
CA LEU A 78 8.15 16.40 10.32
C LEU A 78 7.57 15.22 11.11
N LEU A 79 6.24 15.12 11.20
CA LEU A 79 5.56 14.02 11.88
C LEU A 79 5.19 12.88 10.91
N ALA A 80 4.75 13.19 9.70
CA ALA A 80 4.31 12.18 8.74
C ALA A 80 5.45 11.27 8.28
N LEU A 81 6.66 11.82 8.05
CA LEU A 81 7.82 11.03 7.63
C LEU A 81 8.25 9.97 8.65
N PRO A 82 8.49 10.26 9.94
CA PRO A 82 8.87 9.24 10.90
C PRO A 82 7.78 8.19 11.08
N ILE A 83 6.50 8.59 11.10
CA ILE A 83 5.39 7.64 11.17
C ILE A 83 5.39 6.72 9.95
N MET A 84 5.55 7.27 8.74
CA MET A 84 5.65 6.49 7.51
C MET A 84 6.81 5.49 7.54
N ILE A 85 7.98 5.90 8.03
CA ILE A 85 9.14 5.02 8.19
C ILE A 85 8.81 3.84 9.11
N VAL A 86 8.16 4.10 10.26
CA VAL A 86 7.73 3.04 11.18
C VAL A 86 6.76 2.06 10.50
N LEU A 87 5.82 2.57 9.71
CA LEU A 87 4.87 1.73 8.96
C LEU A 87 5.58 0.86 7.92
N ILE A 88 6.54 1.43 7.17
CA ILE A 88 7.33 0.69 6.18
C ILE A 88 8.16 -0.40 6.86
N VAL A 89 8.86 -0.08 7.95
CA VAL A 89 9.66 -1.06 8.70
C VAL A 89 8.77 -2.20 9.21
N THR A 90 7.60 -1.86 9.75
CA THR A 90 6.63 -2.86 10.22
C THR A 90 6.16 -3.77 9.07
N LEU A 91 5.88 -3.19 7.90
CA LEU A 91 5.48 -3.92 6.70
C LEU A 91 6.60 -4.87 6.19
N ILE A 92 7.86 -4.41 6.22
CA ILE A 92 9.01 -5.22 5.82
C ILE A 92 9.15 -6.41 6.77
N ILE A 93 9.04 -6.19 8.08
CA ILE A 93 9.12 -7.25 9.10
C ILE A 93 7.96 -8.24 8.93
N SER A 94 6.72 -7.77 8.73
CA SER A 94 5.57 -8.66 8.54
C SER A 94 5.68 -9.48 7.26
N SER A 95 6.17 -8.88 6.17
CA SER A 95 6.40 -9.55 4.89
C SER A 95 7.49 -10.62 4.98
N ALA A 96 8.64 -10.29 5.59
CA ALA A 96 9.75 -11.22 5.79
C ALA A 96 9.34 -12.43 6.64
N ARG A 97 8.56 -12.22 7.71
CA ARG A 97 8.03 -13.29 8.57
C ARG A 97 7.03 -14.20 7.86
N GLY A 98 6.41 -13.74 6.78
CA GLY A 98 5.55 -14.57 5.94
C GLY A 98 6.33 -15.45 5.00
N LYS A 99 7.23 -14.83 4.25
CA LYS A 99 8.04 -15.51 3.24
C LYS A 99 8.87 -16.66 3.85
N ALA A 100 9.37 -16.48 5.08
CA ALA A 100 10.12 -17.51 5.80
C ALA A 100 9.29 -18.75 6.17
N ARG A 101 7.97 -18.64 6.31
CA ARG A 101 7.10 -19.78 6.62
C ARG A 101 6.70 -20.56 5.38
N THR A 102 6.45 -19.87 4.26
CA THR A 102 6.13 -20.51 2.98
C THR A 102 7.29 -21.37 2.46
N HIS A 103 8.54 -21.01 2.76
CA HIS A 103 9.71 -21.81 2.38
C HIS A 103 10.01 -23.01 3.29
N ARG A 104 9.34 -23.14 4.44
CA ARG A 104 9.52 -24.27 5.38
C ARG A 104 8.38 -25.30 5.30
N ALA A 105 7.31 -25.02 4.56
CA ALA A 105 6.20 -25.94 4.30
C ALA A 105 6.38 -26.61 2.94
#